data_AF-A0A318CNX5-F1
#
_entry.id   AF-A0A318CNX5-F1
#
_cell.length_a   1.000
_cell.length_b   1.000
_cell.length_c   1.000
_cell.angle_alpha   90.00
_cell.angle_beta   90.00
_cell.angle_gamma   90.00
#
_symmetry.space_group_name_H-M   'P 1'
#
loop_
_entity.id
_entity.type
_entity.pdbx_description
1 polymer ?
#
loop_
_entity_poly.entity_id
_entity_poly.type
_entity_poly.pdbx_seq_one_letter_code
_entity_poly.pdbx_strand_id
1 'polypeptide(L)'
;MYKLFKIMVIIACINFLPFLSSSCTHARPPKPGPNFIWVAPHTLPSGIFVPGHWKYTGPVHPGKTWVPGHYRPDGTWKPGHWKKLVSPKPGKIWVPGHHGPRGRWIPGHWR
;
A
#
# COMPACT_ATOMS: atom_id res chain seq x y z
N MET A 1 -4.85 43.29 -33.03
CA MET A 1 -5.38 42.84 -31.73
C MET A 1 -5.58 41.33 -31.64
N TYR A 2 -6.22 40.67 -32.62
CA TYR A 2 -6.42 39.20 -32.66
C TYR A 2 -5.15 38.33 -32.57
N LYS A 3 -4.05 38.73 -33.25
CA LYS A 3 -2.77 37.98 -33.21
C LYS A 3 -2.13 37.96 -31.82
N LEU A 4 -2.13 39.09 -31.11
CA LEU A 4 -1.59 39.17 -29.74
C LEU A 4 -2.43 38.33 -28.77
N PHE A 5 -3.76 38.40 -28.89
CA PHE A 5 -4.67 37.60 -28.06
C PHE A 5 -4.45 36.09 -28.22
N LYS A 6 -4.28 35.61 -29.48
CA LYS A 6 -3.93 34.21 -29.76
C LYS A 6 -2.61 33.78 -29.12
N ILE A 7 -1.57 34.64 -29.20
CA ILE A 7 -0.26 34.35 -28.63
C ILE A 7 -0.35 34.24 -27.09
N MET A 8 -1.11 35.13 -26.45
CA MET A 8 -1.30 35.09 -24.99
C MET A 8 -2.05 33.84 -24.53
N VAL A 9 -3.07 33.40 -25.28
CA VAL A 9 -3.79 32.14 -24.98
C VAL A 9 -2.87 30.92 -25.11
N ILE A 10 -2.03 30.87 -26.15
CA ILE A 10 -1.08 29.77 -26.34
C ILE A 10 -0.06 29.73 -25.21
N ILE A 11 0.49 30.88 -24.81
CA ILE A 11 1.43 30.98 -23.68
C ILE A 11 0.76 30.54 -22.38
N ALA A 12 -0.48 30.96 -22.13
CA ALA A 12 -1.24 30.53 -20.95
C ALA A 12 -1.45 29.00 -20.94
N CYS A 13 -1.83 28.39 -22.07
CA CYS A 13 -2.00 26.95 -22.18
C CYS A 13 -0.69 26.18 -21.93
N ILE A 14 0.43 26.65 -22.46
CA ILE A 14 1.75 26.01 -22.26
C ILE A 14 2.17 26.06 -20.79
N ASN A 15 1.90 27.18 -20.10
CA ASN A 15 2.23 27.34 -18.67
C ASN A 15 1.28 26.56 -17.75
N PHE A 16 0.02 26.33 -18.16
CA PHE A 16 -0.94 25.52 -17.40
C PHE A 16 -0.84 24.01 -17.67
N LEU A 17 -0.27 23.59 -18.81
CA LEU A 17 -0.06 22.18 -19.15
C LEU A 17 0.74 21.37 -18.11
N PRO A 18 1.84 21.86 -17.51
CA PRO A 18 2.59 21.10 -16.50
C PRO A 18 1.85 20.94 -15.17
N PHE A 19 0.85 21.78 -14.87
CA PHE A 19 0.03 21.65 -13.65
C PHE A 19 -0.93 20.46 -13.71
N LEU A 20 -1.29 19.99 -14.92
CA LEU A 20 -2.17 18.84 -15.11
C LEU A 20 -1.44 17.49 -15.01
N SER A 21 -0.11 17.51 -14.97
CA SER A 21 0.73 16.30 -14.99
C SER A 21 1.22 15.84 -13.60
N SER A 22 0.83 16.53 -12.53
CA SER A 22 1.27 16.20 -11.16
C SER A 22 0.53 15.02 -10.50
N SER A 23 -0.24 14.25 -11.27
CA SER A 23 -0.92 13.03 -10.79
C SER A 23 -0.23 11.76 -11.27
N CYS A 24 1.05 11.59 -10.97
CA CYS A 24 1.74 10.33 -11.22
C CYS A 24 2.35 9.75 -9.94
N THR A 25 1.58 8.79 -9.42
CA THR A 25 2.03 7.55 -8.75
C THR A 25 2.75 7.70 -7.42
N HIS A 26 2.10 7.20 -6.37
CA HIS A 26 2.68 6.79 -5.09
C HIS A 26 4.06 6.15 -5.30
N ALA A 27 5.10 6.95 -5.11
CA ALA A 27 6.44 6.48 -4.87
C ALA A 27 6.37 5.65 -3.60
N ARG A 28 6.49 4.33 -3.74
CA ARG A 28 6.68 3.32 -2.69
C ARG A 28 6.93 3.95 -1.30
N PRO A 29 6.05 3.75 -0.31
CA PRO A 29 6.23 4.34 1.01
C PRO A 29 7.57 3.91 1.64
N PRO A 30 8.13 4.71 2.57
CA PRO A 30 9.42 4.41 3.20
C PRO A 30 9.51 2.98 3.74
N LYS A 31 10.69 2.36 3.58
CA LYS A 31 10.94 1.00 4.04
C LYS A 31 10.85 0.95 5.59
N PRO A 32 9.98 0.10 6.17
CA PRO A 32 9.80 0.09 7.64
C PRO A 32 10.98 -0.44 8.45
N GLY A 33 11.90 -1.20 7.83
CA GLY A 33 13.06 -1.80 8.50
C GLY A 33 13.81 -2.80 7.61
N PRO A 34 14.87 -3.45 8.10
CA PRO A 34 15.76 -4.28 7.27
C PRO A 34 15.05 -5.50 6.65
N ASN A 35 14.19 -6.15 7.43
CA ASN A 35 13.50 -7.39 7.09
C ASN A 35 12.18 -7.18 6.34
N PHE A 36 12.14 -6.18 5.46
CA PHE A 36 10.96 -5.85 4.66
C PHE A 36 11.27 -5.91 3.17
N ILE A 37 10.44 -6.65 2.45
CA ILE A 37 10.45 -6.69 0.98
C ILE A 37 9.22 -5.94 0.46
N TRP A 38 9.40 -5.19 -0.62
CA TRP A 38 8.28 -4.55 -1.30
C TRP A 38 7.64 -5.55 -2.23
N VAL A 39 6.35 -5.78 -2.06
CA VAL A 39 5.52 -6.54 -2.99
C VAL A 39 4.91 -5.52 -3.94
N ALA A 40 5.25 -5.62 -5.23
CA ALA A 40 4.68 -4.73 -6.25
C ALA A 40 3.15 -4.91 -6.33
N PRO A 41 2.41 -3.86 -6.70
CA PRO A 41 1.00 -4.00 -7.03
C PRO A 41 0.83 -5.07 -8.12
N HIS A 42 -0.13 -5.97 -7.93
CA HIS A 42 -0.38 -7.04 -8.88
C HIS A 42 -1.86 -7.42 -8.85
N THR A 43 -2.33 -7.94 -9.98
CA THR A 43 -3.68 -8.51 -10.09
C THR A 43 -3.57 -10.01 -9.96
N LEU A 44 -4.34 -10.59 -9.04
CA LEU A 44 -4.42 -12.03 -8.89
C LEU A 44 -5.13 -12.65 -10.09
N PRO A 45 -4.92 -13.93 -10.42
CA PRO A 45 -5.66 -14.60 -11.49
C PRO A 45 -7.19 -14.55 -11.35
N SER A 46 -7.69 -14.32 -10.13
CA SER A 46 -9.12 -14.09 -9.83
C SER A 46 -9.62 -12.69 -10.18
N GLY A 47 -8.79 -11.81 -10.73
CA GLY A 47 -9.13 -10.42 -11.09
C GLY A 47 -9.05 -9.41 -9.95
N ILE A 48 -8.70 -9.85 -8.74
CA ILE A 48 -8.57 -8.96 -7.57
C ILE A 48 -7.27 -8.16 -7.68
N PHE A 49 -7.37 -6.83 -7.69
CA PHE A 49 -6.23 -5.94 -7.61
C PHE A 49 -5.69 -5.85 -6.18
N VAL A 50 -4.40 -6.17 -6.02
CA VAL A 50 -3.68 -6.04 -4.75
C VAL A 50 -2.74 -4.84 -4.86
N PRO A 51 -2.91 -3.79 -4.04
CA PRO A 51 -1.99 -2.67 -4.04
C PRO A 51 -0.61 -3.07 -3.51
N GLY A 52 0.42 -2.31 -3.92
CA GLY A 52 1.78 -2.54 -3.47
C GLY A 52 1.91 -2.37 -1.96
N HIS A 53 2.63 -3.28 -1.30
CA HIS A 53 2.73 -3.29 0.15
C HIS A 53 4.07 -3.85 0.65
N TRP A 54 4.44 -3.46 1.86
CA TRP A 54 5.60 -4.00 2.56
C TRP A 54 5.25 -5.33 3.25
N LYS A 55 5.96 -6.39 2.88
CA LYS A 55 5.88 -7.71 3.51
C LYS A 55 7.09 -7.90 4.43
N TYR A 56 6.83 -8.25 5.69
CA TYR A 56 7.88 -8.63 6.64
C TYR A 56 8.36 -10.06 6.35
N THR A 57 9.68 -10.26 6.29
CA THR A 57 10.33 -11.54 6.00
C THR A 57 11.37 -11.93 7.05
N GLY A 58 11.39 -11.26 8.19
CA GLY A 58 12.35 -11.51 9.27
C GLY A 58 11.88 -12.58 10.26
N PRO A 59 12.63 -12.78 11.36
CA PRO A 59 12.27 -13.73 12.40
C PRO A 59 10.92 -13.41 13.03
N VAL A 60 10.17 -14.44 13.40
CA VAL A 60 8.88 -14.27 14.08
C VAL A 60 9.13 -13.59 15.42
N HIS A 61 8.51 -12.44 15.64
CA HIS A 61 8.51 -11.79 16.96
C HIS A 61 7.45 -12.45 17.84
N PRO A 62 7.83 -13.09 18.97
CA PRO A 62 6.86 -13.69 19.87
C PRO A 62 5.84 -12.64 20.35
N GLY A 63 4.55 -12.93 20.22
CA GLY A 63 3.48 -12.03 20.66
C GLY A 63 3.36 -10.72 19.88
N LYS A 64 3.94 -10.60 18.68
CA LYS A 64 3.73 -9.45 17.79
C LYS A 64 3.52 -9.91 16.34
N THR A 65 2.71 -9.17 15.60
CA THR A 65 2.56 -9.36 14.15
C THR A 65 2.68 -8.05 13.42
N TRP A 66 3.28 -8.12 12.23
CA TRP A 66 3.31 -7.00 11.32
C TRP A 66 1.97 -6.89 10.61
N VAL A 67 1.34 -5.73 10.71
CA VAL A 67 0.19 -5.37 9.89
C VAL A 67 0.72 -4.55 8.72
N PRO A 68 0.55 -5.00 7.47
CA PRO A 68 0.92 -4.20 6.30
C PRO A 68 0.23 -2.85 6.29
N GLY A 69 0.89 -1.86 5.68
CA GLY A 69 0.25 -0.58 5.41
C GLY A 69 -0.94 -0.79 4.48
N HIS A 70 -2.04 -0.09 4.76
CA HIS A 70 -3.29 -0.24 4.01
C HIS A 70 -4.06 1.07 4.01
N TYR A 71 -4.93 1.24 3.02
CA TYR A 71 -5.93 2.29 3.03
C TYR A 71 -7.07 1.92 3.96
N ARG A 72 -7.50 2.87 4.77
CA ARG A 72 -8.74 2.79 5.55
C ARG A 72 -9.95 2.96 4.63
N PRO A 73 -11.17 2.58 5.09
CA PRO A 73 -12.40 2.79 4.32
C PRO A 73 -12.66 4.26 3.93
N ASP A 74 -12.14 5.20 4.71
CA ASP A 74 -12.19 6.66 4.44
C ASP A 74 -11.16 7.13 3.39
N GLY A 75 -10.38 6.21 2.80
CA GLY A 75 -9.35 6.53 1.81
C GLY A 75 -8.02 7.00 2.40
N THR A 76 -7.86 7.08 3.74
CA THR A 76 -6.60 7.50 4.35
C THR A 76 -5.58 6.36 4.41
N TRP A 77 -4.31 6.65 4.08
CA TRP A 77 -3.23 5.67 4.24
C TRP A 77 -2.89 5.44 5.72
N LYS A 78 -2.83 4.18 6.12
CA LYS A 78 -2.31 3.75 7.42
C LYS A 78 -0.95 3.09 7.22
N PRO A 79 0.14 3.63 7.78
CA PRO A 79 1.44 2.96 7.75
C PRO A 79 1.37 1.57 8.39
N GLY A 80 2.21 0.67 7.86
CA GLY A 80 2.37 -0.64 8.48
C GLY A 80 2.96 -0.50 9.88
N HIS A 81 2.55 -1.37 10.80
CA HIS A 81 2.97 -1.30 12.20
C HIS A 81 2.97 -2.67 12.85
N TRP A 82 3.75 -2.79 13.92
CA TRP A 82 3.72 -3.96 14.79
C TRP A 82 2.51 -3.88 15.71
N LYS A 83 1.66 -4.90 15.66
CA LYS A 83 0.55 -5.09 16.59
C LYS A 83 0.93 -6.14 17.63
N LYS A 84 0.78 -5.79 18.91
CA LYS A 84 0.88 -6.78 20.01
C LYS A 84 -0.26 -7.77 19.88
N LEU A 85 0.08 -9.04 20.06
CA LEU A 85 -0.83 -10.16 19.99
C LEU A 85 -0.84 -10.81 21.37
N VAL A 86 -1.82 -10.42 22.17
CA VAL A 86 -2.15 -11.15 23.39
C VAL A 86 -2.84 -12.42 22.96
N SER A 87 -2.24 -13.57 23.26
CA SER A 87 -2.88 -14.84 22.94
C SER A 87 -4.14 -15.00 23.80
N PRO A 88 -5.29 -15.34 23.22
CA PRO A 88 -6.49 -15.61 24.00
C PRO A 88 -6.35 -16.90 24.84
N LYS A 89 -5.42 -17.80 24.50
CA LYS A 89 -5.13 -19.05 25.23
C LYS A 89 -3.63 -19.38 25.24
N PRO A 90 -3.07 -19.93 26.32
CA PRO A 90 -1.69 -20.43 26.32
C PRO A 90 -1.47 -21.46 25.19
N GLY A 91 -0.31 -21.41 24.53
CA GLY A 91 0.08 -22.39 23.50
C GLY A 91 -0.42 -22.16 22.07
N LYS A 92 -1.23 -21.12 21.81
CA LYS A 92 -1.64 -20.76 20.45
C LYS A 92 -0.53 -20.02 19.69
N ILE A 93 -0.35 -20.37 18.41
CA ILE A 93 0.65 -19.74 17.54
C ILE A 93 -0.07 -18.76 16.63
N TRP A 94 0.44 -17.53 16.53
CA TRP A 94 -0.09 -16.57 15.57
C TRP A 94 0.36 -16.93 14.15
N VAL A 95 -0.60 -17.07 13.27
CA VAL A 95 -0.40 -17.20 11.82
C VAL A 95 -0.58 -15.80 11.22
N PRO A 96 0.46 -15.21 10.59
CA PRO A 96 0.32 -13.96 9.86
C PRO A 96 -0.76 -14.03 8.78
N GLY A 97 -1.34 -12.88 8.45
CA GLY A 97 -2.29 -12.79 7.36
C GLY A 97 -1.65 -13.27 6.05
N HIS A 98 -2.38 -14.08 5.31
CA HIS A 98 -1.90 -14.71 4.08
C HIS A 98 -3.04 -14.83 3.08
N HIS A 99 -2.71 -14.96 1.80
CA HIS A 99 -3.71 -15.30 0.80
C HIS A 99 -4.02 -16.79 0.91
N GLY A 100 -5.29 -17.08 1.19
CA GLY A 100 -5.82 -18.42 1.11
C GLY A 100 -6.06 -18.86 -0.35
N PRO A 101 -6.59 -20.07 -0.53
CA PRO A 101 -7.02 -20.56 -1.84
C PRO A 101 -7.91 -19.53 -2.56
N ARG A 102 -7.73 -19.37 -3.87
CA ARG A 102 -8.44 -18.40 -4.73
C ARG A 102 -8.11 -16.92 -4.46
N GLY A 103 -7.01 -16.64 -3.75
CA GLY A 103 -6.52 -15.28 -3.55
C GLY A 103 -7.28 -14.49 -2.49
N ARG A 104 -8.23 -15.12 -1.78
CA ARG A 104 -8.93 -14.50 -0.65
C ARG A 104 -7.92 -14.18 0.45
N TRP A 105 -7.87 -12.92 0.87
CA TRP A 105 -7.08 -12.54 2.04
C TRP A 105 -7.66 -13.20 3.30
N ILE A 106 -6.85 -14.01 3.97
CA ILE A 106 -7.13 -14.54 5.30
C ILE A 106 -6.43 -13.61 6.30
N PRO A 107 -7.16 -12.87 7.13
CA PRO A 107 -6.56 -12.09 8.21
C PRO A 107 -5.72 -12.99 9.11
N GLY A 108 -4.66 -12.43 9.71
CA GLY A 108 -3.87 -13.20 10.67
C GLY A 108 -4.75 -13.73 11.79
N HIS A 109 -4.50 -14.96 12.21
CA HIS A 109 -5.32 -15.67 13.19
C HIS A 109 -4.47 -16.56 14.09
N TRP A 110 -5.04 -16.95 15.22
CA TRP A 110 -4.43 -17.91 16.14
C TRP A 110 -4.75 -19.33 15.70
N ARG A 111 -3.74 -20.21 15.63
CA ARG A 111 -3.92 -21.66 15.43
C ARG A 111 -3.51 -22.43 16.68
#